data_AF-A0AAF3FCU6-F1
#
_entry.id   AF-A0AAF3FCU6-F1
#
_cell.length_a   1.000
_cell.length_b   1.000
_cell.length_c   1.000
_cell.angle_alpha   90.00
_cell.angle_beta   90.00
_cell.angle_gamma   90.00
#
_symmetry.space_group_name_H-M   'P 1'
#
loop_
_entity.id
_entity.type
_entity.pdbx_description
1 polymer ?
#
loop_
_entity_poly.entity_id
_entity_poly.type
_entity_poly.pdbx_seq_one_letter_code
_entity_poly.pdbx_strand_id
1 'polypeptide(L)'
;MARILATGLLFEVLTIILGFRLQGVAVKGKLLCHDKVFRNTRVKIYDLDRNPEFRLFGTTREFTDIEPVLYIYHDCDDDIRPCQKRVRIDVPTRYIVTRKEPRDSEWFDIGTLYLENTFPGQDRSCEN
;
A
#
# COMPACT_ATOMS: atom_id res chain seq x y z
N MET A 1 14.96 29.92 -36.21
CA MET A 1 15.58 28.94 -35.28
C MET A 1 14.86 28.89 -33.92
N ALA A 2 14.63 30.02 -33.23
CA ALA A 2 13.95 30.04 -31.92
C ALA A 2 12.54 29.39 -31.89
N ARG A 3 11.74 29.55 -32.95
CA ARG A 3 10.40 28.90 -33.05
C ARG A 3 10.46 27.37 -33.18
N ILE A 4 11.46 26.85 -33.91
CA ILE A 4 11.65 25.40 -34.11
C ILE A 4 12.17 24.76 -32.82
N LEU A 5 13.08 25.45 -32.12
CA LEU A 5 13.57 25.05 -30.79
C LEU A 5 12.43 25.04 -29.75
N ALA A 6 11.56 26.05 -29.75
CA ALA A 6 10.41 26.11 -28.85
C ALA A 6 9.39 25.01 -29.12
N THR A 7 9.11 24.67 -30.39
CA THR A 7 8.21 23.56 -30.74
C THR A 7 8.79 22.18 -30.42
N GLY A 8 10.11 21.98 -30.58
CA GLY A 8 10.79 20.75 -30.18
C GLY A 8 10.76 20.54 -28.67
N LEU A 9 11.06 21.60 -27.90
CA LEU A 9 10.99 21.58 -26.44
C LEU A 9 9.57 21.29 -25.94
N LEU A 10 8.54 21.87 -26.57
CA LEU A 10 7.13 21.61 -26.25
C LEU A 10 6.75 20.15 -26.51
N PHE A 11 7.25 19.55 -27.60
CA PHE A 11 6.98 18.16 -27.94
C PHE A 11 7.64 17.19 -26.96
N GLU A 12 8.90 17.43 -26.58
CA GLU A 12 9.61 16.63 -25.56
C GLU A 12 8.91 16.73 -24.20
N VAL A 13 8.53 17.94 -23.76
CA VAL A 13 7.81 18.13 -22.50
C VAL A 13 6.44 17.43 -22.52
N LEU A 14 5.72 17.47 -23.64
CA LEU A 14 4.43 16.77 -23.77
C LEU A 14 4.58 15.25 -23.67
N THR A 15 5.64 14.68 -24.25
CA THR A 15 5.91 13.23 -24.17
C THR A 15 6.23 12.79 -22.74
N ILE A 16 6.94 13.61 -21.96
CA ILE A 16 7.25 13.33 -20.56
C ILE A 16 5.98 13.36 -19.70
N ILE A 17 5.11 14.35 -19.88
CA ILE A 17 3.86 14.48 -19.10
C ILE A 17 2.90 13.30 -19.35
N LEU A 18 2.86 12.79 -20.59
CA LEU A 18 2.04 11.63 -20.96
C LEU A 18 2.67 10.27 -20.58
N GLY A 19 3.97 10.23 -20.27
CA GLY A 19 4.69 9.01 -19.92
C GLY A 19 4.37 8.47 -18.53
N PHE A 20 3.88 9.32 -17.62
CA PHE A 20 3.48 8.91 -16.28
C PHE A 20 2.15 8.16 -16.31
N ARG A 21 2.18 6.89 -15.91
CA ARG A 21 0.99 6.04 -15.85
C ARG A 21 0.40 6.08 -14.45
N LEU A 22 -0.91 6.23 -14.36
CA LEU A 22 -1.62 6.01 -13.10
C LEU A 22 -1.55 4.51 -12.78
N GLN A 23 -1.03 4.20 -11.61
CA GLN A 23 -0.92 2.84 -11.10
C GLN A 23 -1.39 2.83 -9.64
N GLY A 24 -1.98 1.74 -9.20
CA GLY A 24 -2.43 1.59 -7.82
C GLY A 24 -2.56 0.14 -7.41
N VAL A 25 -2.81 -0.09 -6.13
CA VAL A 25 -3.01 -1.44 -5.59
C VAL A 25 -4.15 -1.42 -4.59
N ALA A 26 -4.96 -2.47 -4.65
CA ALA A 26 -6.09 -2.70 -3.77
C ALA A 26 -5.81 -3.94 -2.90
N VAL A 27 -5.77 -3.77 -1.58
CA VAL A 27 -5.49 -4.85 -0.63
C VAL A 27 -6.63 -4.96 0.37
N LYS A 28 -7.05 -6.18 0.68
CA LYS A 28 -8.05 -6.44 1.72
C LYS A 28 -7.63 -7.62 2.58
N GLY A 29 -8.12 -7.65 3.82
CA GLY A 29 -7.88 -8.76 4.73
C GLY A 29 -8.54 -8.54 6.09
N LYS A 30 -8.28 -9.47 7.00
CA LYS A 30 -8.78 -9.46 8.37
C LYS A 30 -7.64 -9.64 9.37
N LEU A 31 -7.63 -8.83 10.43
CA LEU A 31 -6.62 -8.85 11.49
C LEU A 31 -7.24 -9.37 12.79
N LEU A 32 -6.62 -10.40 13.35
CA LEU A 32 -6.97 -11.00 14.63
C LEU A 32 -5.74 -11.00 15.56
N CYS A 33 -5.98 -11.02 16.86
CA CYS A 33 -4.97 -11.25 17.89
C CYS A 33 -5.55 -12.35 18.79
N HIS A 34 -5.04 -13.56 18.65
CA HIS A 34 -5.71 -14.79 19.07
C HIS A 34 -7.09 -14.92 18.41
N ASP A 35 -8.10 -15.37 19.15
CA ASP A 35 -9.50 -15.44 18.69
C ASP A 35 -10.26 -14.11 18.84
N LYS A 36 -9.55 -13.02 19.15
CA LYS A 36 -10.16 -11.71 19.36
C LYS A 36 -9.92 -10.82 18.14
N VAL A 37 -10.99 -10.17 17.72
CA VAL A 37 -10.95 -9.05 16.78
C VAL A 37 -10.00 -7.99 17.35
N PHE A 38 -8.90 -7.73 16.64
CA PHE A 38 -7.95 -6.70 17.05
C PHE A 38 -8.41 -5.35 16.50
N ARG A 39 -8.62 -4.40 17.41
CA ARG A 39 -9.01 -3.02 17.10
C ARG A 39 -7.83 -2.13 17.43
N ASN A 40 -7.66 -1.02 16.70
CA ASN A 40 -6.57 -0.04 16.86
C ASN A 40 -5.23 -0.39 16.16
N THR A 41 -5.27 -1.27 15.16
CA THR A 41 -4.17 -1.53 14.22
C THR A 41 -4.08 -0.43 13.17
N ARG A 42 -2.88 0.03 12.83
CA ARG A 42 -2.69 0.97 11.71
C ARG A 42 -2.21 0.21 10.49
N VAL A 43 -2.93 0.35 9.39
CA VAL A 43 -2.56 -0.28 8.12
C VAL A 43 -2.31 0.83 7.11
N LYS A 44 -1.07 0.98 6.65
CA LYS A 44 -0.67 2.10 5.77
C LYS A 44 -0.90 1.75 4.30
N ILE A 45 -2.05 2.16 3.76
CA ILE A 45 -2.26 2.80 2.44
C ILE A 45 -3.46 3.74 2.67
N TYR A 46 -3.24 4.88 3.35
CA TYR A 46 -4.24 5.85 3.86
C TYR A 46 -5.67 5.30 4.11
N ASP A 47 -5.88 4.64 5.26
CA ASP A 47 -7.17 4.63 5.96
C ASP A 47 -6.96 4.38 7.46
N LEU A 48 -7.72 5.09 8.30
CA LEU A 48 -7.72 5.03 9.77
C LEU A 48 -8.82 4.07 10.27
N ASP A 49 -8.89 2.87 9.69
CA ASP A 49 -9.97 1.94 10.01
C ASP A 49 -9.73 1.23 11.35
N ARG A 50 -10.72 1.33 12.25
CA ARG A 50 -10.72 0.73 13.61
C ARG A 50 -11.35 -0.67 13.65
N ASN A 51 -11.61 -1.26 12.49
CA ASN A 51 -12.31 -2.53 12.32
C ASN A 51 -11.31 -3.66 11.99
N PRO A 52 -11.62 -4.93 12.33
CA PRO A 52 -10.75 -6.07 12.03
C PRO A 52 -10.58 -6.29 10.54
N GLU A 53 -11.56 -5.93 9.73
CA GLU A 53 -11.54 -6.07 8.28
C GLU A 53 -11.16 -4.73 7.66
N PHE A 54 -10.23 -4.77 6.70
CA PHE A 54 -9.74 -3.57 6.02
C PHE A 54 -9.83 -3.74 4.50
N ARG A 55 -10.01 -2.60 3.81
CA ARG A 55 -9.92 -2.49 2.35
C ARG A 55 -9.18 -1.21 2.02
N LEU A 56 -7.97 -1.34 1.51
CA LEU A 56 -7.14 -0.19 1.17
C LEU A 56 -6.90 -0.12 -0.33
N PHE A 57 -7.07 1.06 -0.91
CA PHE A 57 -6.76 1.33 -2.30
C PHE A 57 -5.97 2.63 -2.41
N GLY A 58 -4.75 2.54 -2.97
CA GLY A 58 -3.89 3.69 -3.19
C GLY A 58 -3.43 3.75 -4.64
N THR A 59 -3.20 4.96 -5.14
CA THR A 59 -2.64 5.18 -6.49
C THR A 59 -1.49 6.18 -6.44
N THR A 60 -0.56 6.03 -7.38
CA THR A 60 0.54 6.94 -7.64
C THR A 60 0.77 7.04 -9.15
N ARG A 61 1.56 8.02 -9.59
CA ARG A 61 1.95 8.19 -11.00
C ARG A 61 3.43 7.92 -11.14
N GLU A 62 3.76 6.82 -11.83
CA GLU A 62 5.13 6.39 -12.05
C GLU A 62 5.37 5.99 -13.50
N PHE A 63 6.63 6.05 -13.93
CA PHE A 63 7.04 5.72 -15.29
C PHE A 63 7.20 4.21 -15.48
N THR A 64 7.71 3.52 -14.45
CA THR A 64 7.88 2.07 -14.38
C THR A 64 6.78 1.44 -13.52
N ASP A 65 6.69 0.10 -13.52
CA ASP A 65 5.79 -0.59 -12.59
C ASP A 65 6.16 -0.23 -11.14
N ILE A 66 5.14 -0.01 -10.32
CA ILE A 66 5.32 0.27 -8.90
C ILE A 66 5.75 -0.99 -8.13
N GLU A 67 6.46 -0.83 -7.01
CA GLU A 67 6.72 -1.91 -6.04
C GLU A 67 5.81 -1.77 -4.81
N PRO A 68 4.58 -2.29 -4.85
CA PRO A 68 3.60 -2.09 -3.80
C PRO A 68 3.94 -2.91 -2.55
N VAL A 69 3.92 -2.23 -1.39
CA VAL A 69 4.18 -2.85 -0.09
C VAL A 69 3.09 -2.46 0.89
N LEU A 70 2.53 -3.45 1.57
CA LEU A 70 1.63 -3.26 2.70
C LEU A 70 2.43 -3.30 4.01
N TYR A 71 2.28 -2.25 4.81
CA TYR A 71 2.78 -2.24 6.19
C TYR A 71 1.64 -2.29 7.20
N ILE A 72 1.70 -3.26 8.12
CA ILE A 72 0.76 -3.44 9.22
C ILE A 72 1.49 -3.13 10.53
N TYR A 73 0.98 -2.18 11.30
CA TYR A 73 1.53 -1.78 12.60
C TYR A 73 0.56 -2.20 13.72
N HIS A 74 1.06 -2.93 14.72
CA HIS A 74 0.23 -3.48 15.78
C HIS A 74 0.95 -3.59 17.13
N ASP A 75 0.14 -3.60 18.20
CA ASP A 75 0.58 -3.78 19.59
C ASP A 75 0.03 -5.09 20.21
N CYS A 76 -0.46 -6.03 19.38
CA CYS A 76 -0.88 -7.37 19.84
C CYS A 76 0.28 -8.04 20.59
N ASP A 77 0.03 -8.45 21.83
CA ASP A 77 1.00 -9.01 22.78
C ASP A 77 2.31 -8.21 22.84
N ASP A 78 2.20 -6.87 22.93
CA ASP A 78 3.36 -5.97 22.88
C ASP A 78 3.63 -5.18 24.17
N ASP A 79 2.87 -5.42 25.23
CA ASP A 79 2.98 -4.72 26.53
C ASP A 79 3.09 -3.19 26.37
N ILE A 80 3.69 -2.50 27.35
CA ILE A 80 4.00 -1.06 27.27
C ILE A 80 5.40 -0.90 26.67
N ARG A 81 5.56 -1.21 25.39
CA ARG A 81 6.82 -1.01 24.66
C ARG A 81 6.74 0.22 23.74
N PRO A 82 7.83 0.99 23.60
CA PRO A 82 7.86 2.09 22.66
C PRO A 82 7.81 1.56 21.22
N CYS A 83 7.10 2.30 20.35
CA CYS A 83 6.92 2.00 18.93
C CYS A 83 6.09 0.73 18.69
N GLN A 84 5.61 0.47 17.47
CA GLN A 84 4.73 -0.68 17.21
C GLN A 84 5.49 -1.80 16.49
N LYS A 85 5.07 -3.06 16.67
CA LYS A 85 5.51 -4.16 15.79
C LYS A 85 5.04 -3.84 14.37
N ARG A 86 5.91 -4.03 13.38
CA ARG A 86 5.62 -3.76 11.97
C ARG A 86 5.85 -5.00 11.12
N VAL A 87 4.81 -5.39 10.39
CA VAL A 87 4.83 -6.48 9.41
C VAL A 87 4.85 -5.86 8.01
N ARG A 88 5.76 -6.35 7.16
CA ARG A 88 5.91 -5.94 5.76
C ARG A 88 5.44 -7.06 4.85
N ILE A 89 4.47 -6.77 3.98
CA ILE A 89 3.95 -7.71 2.99
C ILE A 89 4.14 -7.10 1.60
N ASP A 90 4.94 -7.75 0.77
CA ASP A 90 5.06 -7.40 -0.65
C ASP A 90 3.78 -7.81 -1.39
N VAL A 91 3.17 -6.85 -2.09
CA VAL A 91 2.00 -7.13 -2.92
C VAL A 91 2.49 -7.56 -4.30
N PRO A 92 2.06 -8.70 -4.85
CA PRO A 92 2.52 -9.13 -6.17
C PRO A 92 2.13 -8.13 -7.26
N THR A 93 3.06 -7.82 -8.17
CA THR A 93 2.87 -6.82 -9.24
C THR A 93 1.67 -7.09 -10.15
N ARG A 94 1.20 -8.34 -10.25
CA ARG A 94 -0.04 -8.70 -10.96
C ARG A 94 -1.31 -8.05 -10.39
N TYR A 95 -1.26 -7.52 -9.17
CA TYR A 95 -2.36 -6.77 -8.54
C TYR A 95 -2.25 -5.25 -8.75
N ILE A 96 -1.28 -4.78 -9.53
CA ILE A 96 -1.22 -3.38 -9.96
C ILE A 96 -2.39 -3.11 -10.89
N VAL A 97 -3.16 -2.06 -10.58
CA VAL A 97 -4.30 -1.59 -11.37
C VAL A 97 -4.00 -0.22 -11.96
N THR A 98 -4.44 0.02 -13.19
CA THR A 98 -4.22 1.29 -13.91
C THR A 98 -5.48 2.15 -14.00
N ARG A 99 -6.42 1.95 -13.07
CA ARG A 99 -7.76 2.54 -13.07
C ARG A 99 -8.01 3.32 -11.78
N LYS A 100 -8.97 4.25 -11.82
CA LYS A 100 -9.33 5.09 -10.68
C LYS A 100 -10.00 4.33 -9.53
N GLU A 101 -10.61 3.18 -9.82
CA GLU A 101 -11.23 2.30 -8.83
C GLU A 101 -11.01 0.85 -9.24
N PRO A 102 -10.61 -0.05 -8.31
CA PRO A 102 -10.35 -1.46 -8.58
C PRO A 102 -11.64 -2.28 -8.72
N ARG A 103 -11.65 -3.27 -9.63
CA ARG A 103 -12.73 -4.27 -9.73
C ARG A 103 -12.59 -5.33 -8.63
N ASP A 104 -13.66 -6.04 -8.32
CA ASP A 104 -13.66 -7.09 -7.28
C ASP A 104 -12.58 -8.17 -7.50
N SER A 105 -12.29 -8.52 -8.75
CA SER A 105 -11.26 -9.50 -9.11
C SER A 105 -9.82 -9.00 -8.95
N GLU A 106 -9.62 -7.71 -8.66
CA GLU A 106 -8.30 -7.07 -8.61
C GLU A 106 -7.83 -6.79 -7.19
N TRP A 107 -8.65 -7.12 -6.20
CA TRP A 107 -8.26 -7.03 -4.81
C TRP A 107 -7.30 -8.17 -4.47
N PHE A 108 -6.13 -7.81 -3.95
CA PHE A 108 -5.25 -8.76 -3.29
C PHE A 108 -5.83 -9.08 -1.90
N ASP A 109 -6.43 -10.27 -1.78
CA ASP A 109 -6.95 -10.78 -0.53
C ASP A 109 -5.85 -11.52 0.22
N ILE A 110 -5.36 -10.94 1.32
CA ILE A 110 -4.34 -11.57 2.16
C ILE A 110 -4.95 -12.54 3.19
N GLY A 111 -6.28 -12.72 3.16
CA GLY A 111 -7.01 -13.58 4.08
C GLY A 111 -7.03 -13.02 5.50
N THR A 112 -6.97 -13.92 6.47
CA THR A 112 -6.94 -13.59 7.90
C THR A 112 -5.52 -13.75 8.44
N LEU A 113 -5.01 -12.70 9.07
CA LEU A 113 -3.72 -12.71 9.75
C LEU A 113 -3.91 -12.67 11.26
N TYR A 114 -3.21 -13.58 11.92
CA TYR A 114 -3.13 -13.73 13.37
C TYR A 114 -1.87 -13.04 13.88
N LEU A 115 -2.03 -11.85 14.47
CA LEU A 115 -0.96 -10.91 14.81
C LEU A 115 -0.18 -11.27 16.08
N GLU A 116 -0.59 -12.30 16.80
CA GLU A 116 0.20 -12.91 17.87
C GLU A 116 1.42 -13.68 17.32
N ASN A 117 1.39 -14.06 16.04
CA ASN A 117 2.47 -14.80 15.42
C ASN A 117 3.66 -13.88 15.11
N THR A 118 4.87 -14.48 15.05
CA THR A 118 6.06 -13.79 14.55
C THR A 118 6.13 -13.93 13.02
N PHE A 119 6.16 -12.80 12.32
CA PHE A 119 6.27 -12.78 10.86
C PHE A 119 7.73 -12.67 10.39
N PRO A 120 8.09 -13.27 9.24
CA PRO A 120 9.42 -13.09 8.65
C PRO A 120 9.73 -11.62 8.38
N GLY A 121 10.89 -11.15 8.83
CA GLY A 121 11.31 -9.75 8.64
C GLY A 121 10.51 -8.73 9.45
N GLN A 122 9.73 -9.17 10.44
CA GLN A 122 9.05 -8.28 11.37
C GLN A 122 10.05 -7.45 12.17
N ASP A 123 9.83 -6.15 12.22
CA ASP A 123 10.65 -5.21 12.99
C ASP A 123 9.77 -4.32 13.88
N ARG A 124 10.36 -3.27 14.45
CA ARG A 124 9.63 -2.23 15.18
C ARG A 124 9.84 -0.90 14.49
N SER A 125 8.77 -0.11 14.38
CA SER A 125 8.85 1.23 13.81
C SER A 125 8.06 2.24 14.63
N CYS A 126 8.67 3.40 14.79
CA CYS A 126 8.12 4.57 15.50
C CYS A 126 7.50 5.58 14.52
N GLU A 127 7.45 5.23 13.23
CA GLU A 127 6.91 6.09 12.18
C GLU A 127 5.39 6.15 12.29
N ASN A 128 4.91 7.17 12.99
CA ASN A 128 3.50 7.58 12.98
C ASN A 128 3.07 7.97 11.56
#